data_AF-A0A845HEV1-F1
#
_entry.id   AF-A0A845HEV1-F1
#
_cell.length_a   1.000
_cell.length_b   1.000
_cell.length_c   1.000
_cell.angle_alpha   90.00
_cell.angle_beta   90.00
_cell.angle_gamma   90.00
#
_symmetry.space_group_name_H-M   'P 1'
#
loop_
_entity.id
_entity.type
_entity.pdbx_description
1 polymer ?
#
loop_
_entity_poly.entity_id
_entity_poly.type
_entity_poly.pdbx_seq_one_letter_code
_entity_poly.pdbx_strand_id
1 'polypeptide(L)'
;MDDEESFSIALIALKSRDAKIRNQAAIDLMDSCSPMAVAPLVAAIEEVENRGARGTLIYALSGFDCSSRFAQIFRWATEGGFEASCGAISILREQNLKPSKEERAECLVLLSQLRSQTECDDDLIDELSSFIE
;
A
#
# COMPACT_ATOMS: atom_id res chain seq x y z
N MET A 1 29.58 -5.20 2.76
CA MET A 1 28.47 -4.78 1.91
C MET A 1 28.20 -3.36 2.31
N ASP A 2 28.41 -2.44 1.38
CA ASP A 2 28.02 -1.04 1.59
C ASP A 2 26.50 -0.90 1.45
N ASP A 3 25.96 0.24 1.90
CA ASP A 3 24.52 0.48 1.91
C ASP A 3 23.95 0.55 0.48
N GLU A 4 24.76 0.97 -0.49
CA GLU A 4 24.38 1.08 -1.91
C GLU A 4 24.24 -0.31 -2.57
N GLU A 5 25.16 -1.24 -2.29
CA GLU A 5 25.07 -2.63 -2.73
C GLU A 5 23.85 -3.32 -2.10
N SER A 6 23.62 -3.13 -0.80
CA SER A 6 22.44 -3.67 -0.10
C SER A 6 21.13 -3.18 -0.72
N PHE A 7 21.04 -1.87 -0.99
CA PHE A 7 19.87 -1.27 -1.63
C PHE A 7 19.63 -1.83 -3.03
N SER A 8 20.70 -1.98 -3.82
CA SER A 8 20.63 -2.54 -5.18
C SER A 8 20.18 -4.01 -5.17
N ILE A 9 20.66 -4.80 -4.22
CA ILE A 9 20.22 -6.20 -4.02
C ILE A 9 18.73 -6.25 -3.67
N ALA A 10 18.27 -5.38 -2.77
CA ALA A 10 16.86 -5.32 -2.39
C ALA A 10 15.96 -4.94 -3.59
N LEU A 11 16.38 -3.99 -4.44
CA LEU A 11 15.65 -3.66 -5.67
C LEU A 11 15.51 -4.84 -6.64
N ILE A 12 16.53 -5.70 -6.73
CA ILE A 12 16.49 -6.91 -7.55
C ILE A 12 15.56 -7.96 -6.90
N ALA A 13 15.70 -8.18 -5.59
CA ALA A 13 14.93 -9.14 -4.83
C ALA A 13 13.43 -8.81 -4.77
N LEU A 14 13.06 -7.52 -4.86
CA LEU A 14 11.67 -7.06 -4.94
C LEU A 14 10.92 -7.64 -6.16
N LYS A 15 11.64 -8.07 -7.20
CA LYS A 15 11.06 -8.70 -8.40
C LYS A 15 10.94 -10.22 -8.29
N SER A 16 11.26 -10.79 -7.13
CA SER A 16 11.18 -12.23 -6.92
C SER A 16 9.74 -12.74 -6.98
N ARG A 17 9.56 -13.92 -7.59
CA ARG A 17 8.30 -14.67 -7.54
C ARG A 17 8.04 -15.28 -6.16
N ASP A 18 9.08 -15.46 -5.35
CA ASP A 18 8.94 -15.89 -3.97
C ASP A 18 8.52 -14.69 -3.11
N ALA A 19 7.30 -14.76 -2.57
CA ALA A 19 6.75 -13.72 -1.72
C ALA A 19 7.60 -13.45 -0.47
N LYS A 20 8.29 -14.45 0.09
CA LYS A 20 9.15 -14.25 1.27
C LYS A 20 10.36 -13.39 0.93
N ILE A 21 11.01 -13.68 -0.20
CA ILE A 21 12.16 -12.91 -0.69
C ILE A 21 11.74 -11.48 -1.00
N ARG A 22 10.60 -11.32 -1.70
CA ARG A 22 10.06 -10.02 -2.06
C ARG A 22 9.64 -9.21 -0.82
N ASN A 23 9.01 -9.84 0.17
CA ASN A 23 8.60 -9.19 1.40
C ASN A 23 9.82 -8.72 2.20
N GLN A 24 10.85 -9.56 2.33
CA GLN A 24 12.11 -9.15 2.98
C GLN A 24 12.73 -7.96 2.27
N ALA A 25 12.80 -8.01 0.93
CA ALA A 25 13.32 -6.90 0.14
C ALA A 25 12.54 -5.58 0.36
N ALA A 26 11.22 -5.65 0.52
CA ALA A 26 10.42 -4.46 0.81
C ALA A 26 10.73 -3.86 2.19
N ILE A 27 10.97 -4.70 3.21
CA ILE A 27 11.42 -4.25 4.53
C ILE A 27 12.82 -3.64 4.44
N ASP A 28 13.76 -4.29 3.77
CA ASP A 28 15.12 -3.76 3.60
C ASP A 28 15.12 -2.39 2.90
N LEU A 29 14.23 -2.22 1.90
CA LEU A 29 14.02 -0.93 1.23
C LEU A 29 13.42 0.12 2.16
N MET A 30 12.46 -0.25 3.01
CA MET A 30 11.90 0.65 4.03
C MET A 30 12.96 1.11 5.01
N ASP A 31 13.77 0.18 5.54
CA ASP A 31 14.83 0.45 6.51
C ASP A 31 15.95 1.34 5.93
N SER A 32 16.14 1.30 4.60
CA SER A 32 17.08 2.20 3.92
C SER A 32 16.67 3.68 3.98
N CYS A 33 15.39 3.98 4.24
CA CYS A 33 14.80 5.32 4.21
C CYS A 33 15.05 6.09 2.90
N SER A 34 15.48 5.42 1.82
CA SER A 34 15.81 6.06 0.56
C SER A 34 14.54 6.35 -0.23
N PRO A 35 14.23 7.62 -0.58
CA PRO A 35 13.03 7.95 -1.35
C PRO A 35 13.01 7.30 -2.74
N MET A 36 14.16 6.82 -3.23
CA MET A 36 14.25 6.05 -4.47
C MET A 36 13.55 4.69 -4.41
N ALA A 37 13.23 4.18 -3.21
CA ALA A 37 12.48 2.94 -3.01
C ALA A 37 10.98 3.07 -3.32
N VAL A 38 10.41 4.29 -3.26
CA VAL A 38 8.96 4.50 -3.41
C VAL A 38 8.46 4.00 -4.76
N ALA A 39 9.08 4.41 -5.86
CA ALA A 39 8.63 4.02 -7.19
C ALA A 39 8.71 2.49 -7.44
N PRO A 40 9.83 1.80 -7.10
CA PRO A 40 9.91 0.34 -7.13
C PRO A 40 8.85 -0.37 -6.26
N LEU A 41 8.62 0.11 -5.04
CA LEU A 41 7.61 -0.46 -4.14
C LEU A 41 6.20 -0.32 -4.73
N VAL A 42 5.84 0.87 -5.21
CA VAL A 42 4.56 1.13 -5.87
C VAL A 42 4.38 0.21 -7.08
N ALA A 43 5.39 0.08 -7.93
CA ALA A 43 5.34 -0.82 -9.08
C ALA A 43 5.06 -2.26 -8.63
N ALA A 44 5.78 -2.76 -7.61
CA ALA A 44 5.58 -4.10 -7.09
C ALA A 44 4.18 -4.33 -6.48
N ILE A 45 3.55 -3.30 -5.88
CA ILE A 45 2.19 -3.38 -5.35
C ILE A 45 1.15 -3.51 -6.48
N GLU A 46 1.42 -2.87 -7.61
CA GLU A 46 0.53 -2.85 -8.78
C GLU A 46 0.70 -4.06 -9.72
N GLU A 47 1.80 -4.81 -9.59
CA GLU A 47 2.00 -6.07 -10.33
C GLU A 47 0.88 -7.07 -10.04
N VAL A 48 0.27 -7.59 -11.11
CA VAL A 48 -0.90 -8.47 -11.04
C VAL A 48 -0.57 -9.78 -10.33
N GLU A 49 0.63 -10.29 -10.50
CA GLU A 49 1.14 -11.51 -9.88
C GLU A 49 1.28 -11.38 -8.35
N ASN A 50 1.33 -10.15 -7.84
CA ASN A 50 1.43 -9.87 -6.40
C ASN A 50 0.07 -9.65 -5.74
N ARG A 51 -1.04 -9.72 -6.50
CA ARG A 51 -2.40 -9.66 -5.94
C ARG A 51 -2.59 -10.76 -4.90
N GLY A 52 -3.06 -10.39 -3.71
CA GLY A 52 -3.19 -11.28 -2.56
C GLY A 52 -1.91 -11.46 -1.73
N ALA A 53 -0.75 -10.96 -2.19
CA ALA A 53 0.53 -11.03 -1.47
C ALA A 53 1.28 -9.69 -1.49
N ARG A 54 0.52 -8.59 -1.38
CA ARG A 54 1.01 -7.20 -1.41
C ARG A 54 0.95 -6.47 -0.05
N GLY A 55 0.51 -7.14 1.02
CA GLY A 55 0.37 -6.55 2.35
C GLY A 55 1.68 -5.95 2.87
N THR A 56 2.76 -6.72 2.85
CA THR A 56 4.09 -6.22 3.27
C THR A 56 4.63 -5.12 2.36
N LEU A 57 4.36 -5.19 1.05
CA LEU A 57 4.77 -4.15 0.11
C LEU A 57 4.10 -2.81 0.44
N ILE A 58 2.80 -2.85 0.72
CA ILE A 58 2.04 -1.68 1.15
C ILE A 58 2.55 -1.20 2.50
N TYR A 59 2.72 -2.09 3.49
CA TYR A 59 3.27 -1.72 4.80
C TYR A 59 4.62 -1.01 4.68
N ALA A 60 5.52 -1.48 3.80
CA ALA A 60 6.81 -0.83 3.57
C ALA A 60 6.68 0.63 3.11
N LEU A 61 5.60 1.00 2.39
CA LEU A 61 5.35 2.39 2.02
C LEU A 61 5.10 3.32 3.21
N SER A 62 4.75 2.80 4.39
CA SER A 62 4.59 3.60 5.62
C SER A 62 5.87 4.34 6.03
N GLY A 63 7.04 3.81 5.65
CA GLY A 63 8.34 4.45 5.89
C GLY A 63 8.64 5.65 4.97
N PHE A 64 7.74 6.01 4.06
CA PHE A 64 7.96 7.07 3.07
C PHE A 64 6.80 8.08 3.02
N ASP A 65 7.07 9.28 2.51
CA ASP A 65 6.03 10.28 2.27
C ASP A 65 5.04 9.81 1.19
N CYS A 66 3.81 9.55 1.63
CA CYS A 66 2.69 9.16 0.78
C CYS A 66 1.62 10.24 0.62
N SER A 67 1.93 11.49 0.98
CA SER A 67 0.97 12.61 0.98
C SER A 67 0.24 12.83 -0.35
N SER A 68 0.87 12.49 -1.48
CA SER A 68 0.30 12.63 -2.82
C SER A 68 -0.43 11.38 -3.34
N ARG A 69 -0.69 10.38 -2.49
CA ARG A 69 -1.15 9.05 -2.90
C ARG A 69 -2.44 8.60 -2.20
N PHE A 70 -3.23 9.52 -1.65
CA PHE A 70 -4.39 9.18 -0.84
C PHE A 70 -5.33 8.21 -1.57
N ALA A 71 -5.81 8.56 -2.77
CA ALA A 71 -6.74 7.70 -3.52
C ALA A 71 -6.11 6.34 -3.89
N GLN A 72 -4.81 6.31 -4.18
CA GLN A 72 -4.10 5.07 -4.51
C GLN A 72 -4.03 4.13 -3.31
N ILE A 73 -3.69 4.66 -2.13
CA ILE A 73 -3.65 3.88 -0.88
C ILE A 73 -5.04 3.41 -0.49
N PHE A 74 -6.04 4.29 -0.60
CA PHE A 74 -7.43 3.95 -0.33
C PHE A 74 -7.91 2.79 -1.21
N ARG A 75 -7.58 2.84 -2.51
CA ARG A 75 -7.89 1.75 -3.46
C ARG A 75 -7.22 0.43 -3.06
N TRP A 76 -5.96 0.47 -2.64
CA TRP A 76 -5.28 -0.74 -2.17
C TRP A 76 -5.95 -1.33 -0.92
N ALA A 77 -6.52 -0.48 -0.06
CA ALA A 77 -7.29 -0.92 1.09
C ALA A 77 -8.60 -1.63 0.71
N THR A 78 -9.29 -1.14 -0.33
CA THR A 78 -10.58 -1.71 -0.79
C THR A 78 -10.43 -2.94 -1.68
N GLU A 79 -9.34 -3.04 -2.44
CA GLU A 79 -9.09 -4.15 -3.37
C GLU A 79 -8.22 -5.26 -2.78
N GLY A 80 -7.60 -4.99 -1.63
CA GLY A 80 -6.70 -5.91 -0.95
C GLY A 80 -7.43 -6.94 -0.09
N GLY A 81 -6.72 -8.02 0.28
CA GLY A 81 -7.12 -8.82 1.43
C GLY A 81 -6.73 -8.13 2.75
N PHE A 82 -7.06 -8.75 3.88
CA PHE A 82 -6.85 -8.21 5.22
C PHE A 82 -5.50 -7.50 5.43
N GLU A 83 -4.37 -8.14 5.10
CA GLU A 83 -3.04 -7.55 5.30
C GLU A 83 -2.81 -6.27 4.47
N ALA A 84 -3.32 -6.23 3.24
CA ALA A 84 -3.22 -5.06 2.38
C ALA A 84 -4.10 -3.90 2.90
N SER A 85 -5.29 -4.22 3.38
CA SER A 85 -6.17 -3.25 4.04
C SER A 85 -5.53 -2.69 5.30
N CYS A 86 -5.00 -3.53 6.19
CA CYS A 86 -4.29 -3.07 7.38
C CYS A 86 -3.10 -2.17 7.04
N GLY A 87 -2.25 -2.57 6.10
CA GLY A 87 -1.09 -1.77 5.69
C GLY A 87 -1.49 -0.41 5.13
N ALA A 88 -2.52 -0.38 4.29
CA ALA A 88 -3.02 0.87 3.70
C ALA A 88 -3.65 1.80 4.77
N ILE A 89 -4.47 1.24 5.67
CA ILE A 89 -5.09 2.00 6.77
C ILE A 89 -4.04 2.55 7.72
N SER A 90 -3.00 1.78 8.04
CA SER A 90 -1.84 2.26 8.82
C SER A 90 -1.22 3.49 8.17
N ILE A 91 -0.97 3.47 6.86
CA ILE A 91 -0.41 4.65 6.16
C ILE A 91 -1.36 5.85 6.27
N LEU A 92 -2.65 5.67 5.94
CA LEU A 92 -3.63 6.76 5.97
C LEU A 92 -3.70 7.40 7.36
N ARG A 93 -3.70 6.57 8.41
CA ARG A 93 -3.82 6.99 9.81
C ARG A 93 -2.54 7.64 10.34
N GLU A 94 -1.41 6.96 10.22
CA GLU A 94 -0.14 7.38 10.82
C GLU A 94 0.42 8.64 10.15
N GLN A 95 0.23 8.77 8.84
CA GLN A 95 0.63 9.97 8.11
C GLN A 95 -0.47 11.05 8.11
N ASN A 96 -1.63 10.77 8.73
CA ASN A 96 -2.80 11.65 8.78
C ASN A 96 -3.17 12.20 7.39
N LEU A 97 -3.21 11.31 6.40
CA LEU A 97 -3.48 11.69 5.02
C LEU A 97 -4.93 12.18 4.89
N LYS A 98 -5.12 13.21 4.07
CA LYS A 98 -6.43 13.79 3.79
C LYS A 98 -6.66 13.86 2.29
N PRO A 99 -7.85 13.48 1.80
CA PRO A 99 -8.14 13.53 0.38
C PRO A 99 -8.32 14.97 -0.10
N SER A 100 -7.94 15.24 -1.33
CA SER A 100 -8.52 16.33 -2.12
C SER A 100 -10.01 16.10 -2.40
N LYS A 101 -10.70 17.10 -2.96
CA LYS A 101 -12.12 16.95 -3.33
C LYS A 101 -12.31 15.88 -4.40
N GLU A 102 -11.37 15.81 -5.34
CA GLU A 102 -11.34 14.86 -6.44
C GLU A 102 -11.11 13.43 -5.91
N GLU A 103 -10.10 13.25 -5.06
CA GLU A 103 -9.81 11.94 -4.43
C GLU A 103 -10.97 11.48 -3.54
N ARG A 104 -11.61 12.41 -2.81
CA ARG A 104 -12.80 12.09 -2.01
C ARG A 104 -13.92 11.51 -2.88
N ALA A 105 -14.21 12.14 -4.02
CA ALA A 105 -15.24 11.66 -4.94
C ALA A 105 -14.90 10.26 -5.47
N GLU A 106 -13.63 10.00 -5.79
CA GLU A 106 -13.17 8.67 -6.19
C GLU A 106 -13.35 7.63 -5.07
N CYS A 107 -12.97 7.97 -3.84
CA CYS A 107 -13.07 7.05 -2.69
C CYS A 107 -14.54 6.70 -2.37
N LEU A 108 -15.48 7.64 -2.53
CA LEU A 108 -16.91 7.37 -2.40
C LEU A 108 -17.40 6.35 -3.43
N VAL A 109 -16.89 6.40 -4.66
CA VAL A 109 -17.19 5.39 -5.69
C VAL A 109 -16.65 4.02 -5.25
N LEU A 110 -15.40 3.95 -4.77
CA LEU A 110 -14.79 2.70 -4.30
C LEU A 110 -15.57 2.08 -3.12
N LEU A 111 -16.00 2.88 -2.15
CA LEU A 111 -16.84 2.41 -1.04
C LEU A 111 -18.19 1.89 -1.51
N SER A 112 -18.82 2.57 -2.47
CA SER A 112 -20.10 2.11 -3.04
C SER A 112 -19.96 0.76 -3.73
N GLN A 113 -18.83 0.53 -4.41
CA GLN A 113 -18.52 -0.74 -5.05
C GLN A 113 -18.26 -1.84 -4.01
N LEU A 114 -17.48 -1.54 -2.96
CA LEU A 114 -17.20 -2.48 -1.88
C LEU A 114 -18.49 -2.91 -1.14
N ARG A 115 -19.40 -1.97 -0.85
CA ARG A 115 -20.73 -2.24 -0.26
C ARG A 115 -21.62 -3.11 -1.14
N SER A 116 -21.38 -3.14 -2.45
CA SER A 116 -22.17 -3.95 -3.40
C SER A 116 -21.70 -5.40 -3.51
N GLN A 117 -20.56 -5.74 -2.90
CA GLN A 117 -20.02 -7.11 -2.92
C GLN A 117 -20.81 -8.03 -1.98
N THR A 118 -20.91 -9.31 -2.35
CA THR A 118 -21.66 -10.34 -1.60
C THR A 118 -21.12 -10.56 -0.19
N GLU A 119 -19.82 -10.33 0.01
CA GLU A 119 -19.11 -10.45 1.29
C GLU A 119 -18.45 -9.10 1.60
N CYS A 120 -19.25 -8.08 1.92
CA CYS A 120 -18.72 -6.79 2.35
C CYS A 120 -18.30 -6.83 3.82
N ASP A 121 -17.14 -6.24 4.10
CA ASP A 121 -16.65 -6.04 5.46
C ASP A 121 -17.11 -4.66 5.95
N ASP A 122 -18.20 -4.64 6.73
CA ASP A 122 -18.80 -3.40 7.24
C ASP A 122 -17.83 -2.63 8.14
N ASP A 123 -17.00 -3.33 8.93
CA ASP A 123 -16.00 -2.71 9.81
C ASP A 123 -14.92 -1.99 8.98
N LEU A 124 -14.42 -2.64 7.91
CA LEU A 124 -13.49 -2.02 6.97
C LEU A 124 -14.11 -0.80 6.28
N ILE A 125 -15.38 -0.91 5.87
CA ILE A 125 -16.08 0.17 5.19
C ILE A 125 -16.26 1.39 6.11
N ASP A 126 -16.64 1.18 7.36
CA ASP A 126 -16.83 2.26 8.34
C ASP A 126 -15.50 2.92 8.69
N GLU A 127 -14.43 2.13 8.88
CA GLU A 127 -13.08 2.64 9.07
C GLU A 127 -12.63 3.50 7.87
N LEU A 128 -12.79 3.01 6.64
CA LEU A 128 -12.42 3.74 5.43
C LEU A 128 -13.28 5.00 5.22
N SER A 129 -14.56 4.95 5.59
CA SER A 129 -15.45 6.12 5.51
C SER A 129 -14.93 7.28 6.36
N SER A 130 -14.39 7.00 7.55
CA SER A 130 -13.87 8.02 8.47
C SER A 130 -12.71 8.86 7.90
N PHE A 131 -11.96 8.34 6.92
CA PHE A 131 -10.85 9.07 6.29
C PHE A 131 -11.31 10.11 5.26
N ILE A 132 -12.56 10.04 4.82
CA ILE A 132 -13.10 10.88 3.75
C ILE A 132 -14.32 11.71 4.18
N GLU A 133 -14.61 11.76 5.48
CA GLU A 133 -15.62 12.63 6.09
C GLU A 133 -15.26 14.12 6.06
#